data_AF-A0A453KX25-F1
#
_entry.id   AF-A0A453KX25-F1
#
_cell.length_a   1.000
_cell.length_b   1.000
_cell.length_c   1.000
_cell.angle_alpha   90.00
_cell.angle_beta   90.00
_cell.angle_gamma   90.00
#
_symmetry.space_group_name_H-M   'P 1'
#
loop_
_entity.id
_entity.type
_entity.pdbx_description
1 polymer ?
#
loop_
_entity_poly.entity_id
_entity_poly.type
_entity_poly.pdbx_seq_one_letter_code
_entity_poly.pdbx_strand_id
1 'polypeptide(L)'
;MKRDWMQTGRKPSGLCGAALYIAALSHGYDYTKADIAAVVHVCEATLFKRLIEFESTDSGSLTIEDFLAKAYEETVPKCSAKYGEVLCEHKDKGAEHFSHGLCEECYDNVTHIYYVRNALVFMLHSLLI
;
A
#
# COMPACT_ATOMS: atom_id res chain seq x y z
N MET A 1 19.83 5.02 -11.05
CA MET A 1 19.95 4.32 -9.75
C MET A 1 19.67 2.85 -9.99
N LYS A 2 20.55 1.95 -9.53
CA LYS A 2 20.42 0.50 -9.72
C LYS A 2 19.26 0.00 -8.85
N ARG A 3 18.21 -0.53 -9.50
CA ARG A 3 16.98 -1.10 -8.90
C ARG A 3 17.22 -2.55 -8.41
N ASP A 4 18.42 -2.81 -7.89
CA ASP A 4 18.98 -4.17 -7.84
C ASP A 4 18.84 -4.84 -6.45
N TRP A 5 17.78 -4.55 -5.67
CA TRP A 5 17.48 -5.30 -4.44
C TRP A 5 16.61 -6.55 -4.66
N MET A 6 15.95 -6.67 -5.84
CA MET A 6 15.69 -8.00 -6.40
C MET A 6 17.00 -8.59 -6.89
N GLN A 7 17.87 -8.98 -5.95
CA GLN A 7 18.91 -9.95 -6.29
C GLN A 7 18.19 -11.19 -6.84
N THR A 8 18.50 -11.52 -8.09
CA THR A 8 18.17 -12.79 -8.72
C THR A 8 18.43 -13.91 -7.70
N GLY A 9 17.38 -14.58 -7.22
CA GLY A 9 17.45 -15.61 -6.17
C GLY A 9 16.72 -15.31 -4.85
N ARG A 10 16.13 -14.11 -4.66
CA ARG A 10 15.27 -13.82 -3.50
C ARG A 10 13.83 -14.30 -3.73
N LYS A 11 13.24 -15.00 -2.75
CA LYS A 11 11.86 -15.50 -2.83
C LYS A 11 10.87 -14.32 -2.68
N PRO A 12 10.02 -14.03 -3.67
CA PRO A 12 9.12 -12.86 -3.64
C PRO A 12 8.10 -12.91 -2.51
N SER A 13 7.73 -14.12 -2.07
CA SER A 13 6.77 -14.32 -0.97
C SER A 13 7.25 -13.76 0.38
N GLY A 14 8.55 -13.71 0.62
CA GLY A 14 9.09 -13.11 1.85
C GLY A 14 8.98 -11.58 1.87
N LEU A 15 9.13 -10.95 0.70
CA LEU A 15 8.99 -9.49 0.55
C LEU A 15 7.52 -9.08 0.66
N CYS A 16 6.60 -9.81 0.01
CA CYS A 16 5.19 -9.49 0.13
C CYS A 16 4.67 -9.71 1.56
N GLY A 17 5.16 -10.73 2.27
CA GLY A 17 4.84 -10.93 3.68
C GLY A 17 5.28 -9.76 4.55
N ALA A 18 6.50 -9.24 4.34
CA ALA A 18 6.99 -8.10 5.11
C ALA A 18 6.18 -6.83 4.84
N ALA A 19 5.86 -6.57 3.57
CA ALA A 19 4.98 -5.46 3.18
C ALA A 19 3.58 -5.59 3.80
N LEU A 20 3.00 -6.80 3.80
CA LEU A 20 1.68 -7.03 4.40
C LEU A 20 1.69 -6.81 5.91
N TYR A 21 2.74 -7.26 6.59
CA TYR A 21 2.89 -7.09 8.03
C TYR A 21 3.03 -5.61 8.44
N ILE A 22 3.85 -4.84 7.73
CA ILE A 22 4.00 -3.41 8.02
C ILE A 22 2.68 -2.68 7.73
N ALA A 23 1.94 -3.08 6.69
CA ALA A 23 0.68 -2.44 6.33
C ALA A 23 -0.36 -2.68 7.43
N ALA A 24 -0.45 -3.91 7.93
CA ALA A 24 -1.27 -4.24 9.08
C ALA A 24 -0.95 -3.35 10.28
N LEU A 25 0.33 -3.18 10.63
CA LEU A 25 0.74 -2.33 11.75
C LEU A 25 0.40 -0.85 11.52
N SER A 26 0.64 -0.32 10.31
CA SER A 26 0.32 1.08 9.97
C SER A 26 -1.17 1.37 10.05
N HIS A 27 -2.01 0.38 9.82
CA HIS A 27 -3.47 0.48 9.92
C HIS A 27 -4.03 0.05 11.29
N GLY A 28 -3.18 -0.31 12.26
CA GLY A 28 -3.60 -0.69 13.61
C GLY A 28 -4.23 -2.08 13.73
N TYR A 29 -3.91 -3.00 12.81
CA TYR A 29 -4.33 -4.40 12.91
C TYR A 29 -3.32 -5.25 13.69
N ASP A 30 -3.81 -6.01 14.67
CA ASP A 30 -3.01 -6.89 15.51
C ASP A 30 -2.81 -8.28 14.88
N TYR A 31 -1.98 -8.35 13.83
CA TYR A 31 -1.53 -9.63 13.27
C TYR A 31 -0.15 -10.01 13.80
N THR A 32 0.05 -11.29 14.11
CA THR A 32 1.38 -11.79 14.48
C THR A 32 2.22 -12.10 13.23
N LYS A 33 3.54 -12.13 13.39
CA LYS A 33 4.45 -12.58 12.33
C LYS A 33 4.13 -14.00 11.85
N ALA A 34 3.65 -14.86 12.75
CA ALA A 34 3.24 -16.22 12.43
C ALA A 34 2.00 -16.27 11.52
N ASP A 35 1.00 -15.40 11.78
CA ASP A 35 -0.20 -15.31 10.95
C ASP A 35 0.15 -14.94 9.50
N ILE A 36 1.00 -13.93 9.34
CA ILE A 36 1.46 -13.49 8.02
C ILE A 36 2.31 -14.57 7.34
N ALA A 37 3.23 -15.20 8.08
CA ALA A 37 4.07 -16.29 7.58
C ALA A 37 3.24 -17.48 7.06
N ALA A 38 2.14 -17.81 7.75
CA ALA A 38 1.21 -18.85 7.35
C ALA A 38 0.49 -18.50 6.03
N VAL A 39 0.04 -17.25 5.87
CA VAL A 39 -0.66 -16.78 4.65
C VAL A 39 0.27 -16.74 3.44
N VAL A 40 1.48 -16.21 3.60
CA VAL A 40 2.43 -16.05 2.47
C VAL A 40 3.35 -17.27 2.26
N HIS A 41 3.15 -18.32 3.05
CA HIS A 41 3.89 -19.59 2.97
C HIS A 41 5.42 -19.41 2.98
N VAL A 42 5.91 -18.70 4.01
CA VAL A 42 7.35 -18.51 4.28
C VAL A 42 7.67 -18.77 5.74
N CYS A 43 8.93 -19.04 6.04
CA CYS A 43 9.38 -19.12 7.43
C CYS A 43 9.38 -17.74 8.08
N GLU A 44 8.99 -17.66 9.36
CA GLU A 44 9.04 -16.42 10.15
C GLU A 44 10.45 -15.79 10.15
N ALA A 45 11.50 -16.61 10.19
CA ALA A 45 12.89 -16.12 10.10
C ALA A 45 13.16 -15.37 8.79
N THR A 46 12.55 -15.80 7.68
CA THR A 46 12.65 -15.09 6.39
C THR A 46 11.90 -13.76 6.44
N LEU A 47 10.69 -13.75 7.02
CA LEU A 47 9.89 -12.54 7.20
C LEU A 47 10.64 -11.52 8.07
N PHE A 48 11.17 -11.96 9.21
CA PHE A 48 11.93 -11.12 10.13
C PHE A 48 13.19 -10.53 9.48
N LYS A 49 13.93 -11.33 8.71
CA LYS A 49 15.09 -10.84 7.96
C LYS A 49 14.71 -9.72 6.97
N ARG A 50 13.55 -9.83 6.31
CA ARG A 50 13.04 -8.79 5.40
C ARG A 50 12.61 -7.53 6.14
N LEU A 51 12.05 -7.65 7.34
CA LEU A 51 11.69 -6.50 8.18
C LEU A 51 12.93 -5.73 8.66
N ILE A 52 13.99 -6.43 9.07
CA ILE A 52 15.28 -5.79 9.43
C ILE A 52 15.88 -5.07 8.22
N GLU A 53 15.85 -5.71 7.05
CA GLU A 53 16.32 -5.08 5.81
C GLU A 53 15.52 -3.81 5.51
N PHE A 54 14.20 -3.81 5.70
CA PHE A 54 13.36 -2.61 5.54
C PHE A 54 13.73 -1.49 6.53
N GLU A 55 13.92 -1.81 7.81
CA GLU A 55 14.32 -0.86 8.84
C GLU A 55 15.64 -0.15 8.49
N SER A 56 16.54 -0.85 7.78
CA SER A 56 17.80 -0.27 7.31
C SER A 56 17.69 0.64 6.08
N THR A 57 16.50 0.81 5.51
CA THR A 57 16.25 1.71 4.36
C THR A 57 15.86 3.11 4.83
N ASP A 58 16.03 4.11 3.95
CA ASP A 58 15.58 5.48 4.20
C ASP A 58 14.08 5.54 4.54
N SER A 59 13.28 4.63 3.95
CA SER A 59 11.83 4.58 4.21
C SER A 59 11.48 3.96 5.56
N GLY A 60 12.33 3.08 6.11
CA GLY A 60 12.16 2.49 7.44
C GLY A 60 12.36 3.49 8.57
N SER A 61 13.04 4.62 8.30
CA SER A 61 13.25 5.71 9.26
C SER A 61 12.11 6.74 9.32
N LEU A 62 11.11 6.63 8.43
CA LEU A 62 9.97 7.54 8.39
C LEU A 62 9.01 7.24 9.55
N THR A 63 8.38 8.29 10.07
CA THR A 63 7.24 8.11 10.97
C THR A 63 6.08 7.48 10.19
N ILE A 64 5.13 6.84 10.89
CA ILE A 64 3.94 6.30 10.25
C ILE A 64 3.22 7.42 9.49
N GLU A 65 3.10 8.61 10.06
CA GLU A 65 2.47 9.78 9.43
C GLU A 65 3.16 10.19 8.12
N ASP A 66 4.50 10.29 8.13
CA ASP A 66 5.28 10.64 6.93
C ASP A 66 5.20 9.54 5.86
N PHE A 67 5.21 8.28 6.30
CA PHE A 67 5.09 7.11 5.45
C PHE A 67 3.72 7.10 4.73
N LEU A 68 2.66 7.37 5.50
CA LEU A 68 1.28 7.46 5.06
C LEU A 68 1.06 8.65 4.12
N ALA A 69 1.71 9.80 4.37
CA ALA A 69 1.64 10.97 3.50
C ALA A 69 2.32 10.75 2.15
N LYS A 70 3.50 10.13 2.12
CA LYS A 70 4.19 9.78 0.86
C LYS A 70 3.39 8.78 0.01
N ALA A 71 2.76 7.79 0.65
CA ALA A 71 1.88 6.87 -0.05
C ALA A 71 0.70 7.62 -0.72
N TYR A 72 0.16 8.65 -0.07
CA TYR A 72 -0.91 9.48 -0.63
C TYR A 72 -0.46 10.31 -1.85
N GLU A 73 0.74 10.88 -1.84
CA GLU A 73 1.27 11.62 -3.01
C GLU A 73 1.36 10.74 -4.27
N GLU A 74 1.68 9.45 -4.12
CA GLU A 74 1.68 8.48 -5.22
C GLU A 74 0.27 7.98 -5.62
N THR A 75 -0.76 8.17 -4.78
CA THR A 75 -2.15 7.73 -5.03
C THR A 75 -2.93 8.58 -6.00
N VAL A 76 -2.56 9.84 -6.17
CA VAL A 76 -3.30 10.75 -7.04
C VAL A 76 -3.19 10.20 -8.46
N PRO A 77 -4.27 9.62 -9.02
CA PRO A 77 -4.25 9.27 -10.42
C PRO A 77 -4.08 10.59 -11.15
N LYS A 78 -3.08 10.68 -12.04
CA LYS A 78 -3.08 11.74 -13.06
C LYS A 78 -4.30 11.49 -13.95
N CYS A 79 -5.48 11.86 -13.46
CA CYS A 79 -6.74 11.55 -14.09
C CYS A 79 -6.88 12.45 -15.32
N SER A 80 -6.70 11.85 -16.49
CA SER A 80 -7.13 12.42 -17.78
C SER A 80 -8.63 12.17 -18.00
N ALA A 81 -9.43 12.20 -16.93
CA ALA A 81 -10.85 11.91 -16.99
C ALA A 81 -11.52 12.92 -17.93
N LYS A 82 -12.22 12.41 -18.96
CA LYS A 82 -13.00 13.28 -19.84
C LYS A 82 -14.15 13.88 -19.03
N TYR A 83 -14.28 15.19 -19.14
CA TYR A 83 -15.28 15.99 -18.44
C TYR A 83 -16.70 15.45 -18.74
N GLY A 84 -17.42 14.96 -17.73
CA GLY A 84 -18.87 14.67 -17.83
C GLY A 84 -19.35 13.24 -17.50
N GLU A 85 -18.48 12.28 -17.21
CA GLU A 85 -18.90 10.92 -16.85
C GLU A 85 -18.93 10.71 -15.33
N VAL A 86 -20.13 10.53 -14.76
CA VAL A 86 -20.33 10.15 -13.35
C VAL A 86 -20.15 8.63 -13.25
N LEU A 87 -19.10 8.21 -12.54
CA LEU A 87 -18.74 6.79 -12.33
C LEU A 87 -19.29 6.24 -11.00
N CYS A 88 -19.99 7.07 -10.24
CA CYS A 88 -20.55 6.69 -8.94
C CYS A 88 -21.68 5.66 -9.10
N GLU A 89 -21.63 4.55 -8.35
CA GLU A 89 -22.75 3.60 -8.24
C GLU A 89 -24.03 4.25 -7.69
N HIS A 90 -23.89 5.41 -7.04
CA HIS A 90 -25.00 6.21 -6.49
C HIS A 90 -25.55 7.28 -7.44
N LYS A 91 -25.21 7.22 -8.74
CA LYS A 91 -25.64 8.20 -9.76
C LYS A 91 -27.16 8.42 -9.81
N ASP A 92 -27.95 7.39 -9.51
CA ASP A 92 -29.42 7.47 -9.55
C ASP A 92 -30.07 7.89 -8.21
N LYS A 93 -29.29 8.02 -7.13
CA LYS A 93 -29.79 8.36 -5.79
C LYS A 93 -29.78 9.86 -5.48
N GLY A 94 -29.39 10.70 -6.44
CA GLY A 94 -29.33 12.16 -6.26
C GLY A 94 -28.27 12.62 -5.25
N ALA A 95 -27.27 11.78 -4.96
CA ALA A 95 -26.17 12.15 -4.07
C ALA A 95 -25.33 13.27 -4.70
N GLU A 96 -25.01 14.31 -3.92
CA GLU A 96 -24.14 15.39 -4.39
C GLU A 96 -22.75 14.84 -4.71
N HIS A 97 -22.21 15.23 -5.86
CA HIS A 97 -20.88 14.79 -6.29
C HIS A 97 -19.82 15.57 -5.54
N PHE A 98 -18.93 14.87 -4.84
CA PHE A 98 -17.85 15.45 -4.04
C PHE A 98 -16.62 15.74 -4.91
N SER A 99 -16.09 14.72 -5.58
CA SER A 99 -14.91 14.86 -6.46
C SER A 99 -14.82 13.72 -7.48
N HIS A 100 -14.18 13.98 -8.63
CA HIS A 100 -13.98 13.01 -9.72
C HIS A 100 -15.24 12.27 -10.21
N GLY A 101 -16.42 12.87 -10.05
CA GLY A 101 -17.70 12.23 -10.42
C GLY A 101 -18.14 11.12 -9.46
N LEU A 102 -17.66 11.12 -8.21
CA LEU A 102 -18.04 10.24 -7.11
C LEU A 102 -18.71 11.04 -5.97
N CYS A 103 -19.64 10.42 -5.24
CA CYS A 103 -20.07 10.94 -3.93
C CYS A 103 -18.96 10.75 -2.89
N GLU A 104 -19.08 11.42 -1.73
CA GLU A 104 -18.09 11.36 -0.64
C GLU A 104 -17.77 9.91 -0.21
N GLU A 105 -18.78 9.09 0.06
CA GLU A 105 -18.58 7.68 0.45
C GLU A 105 -17.87 6.83 -0.62
N CYS A 106 -18.19 7.06 -1.91
CA CYS A 106 -17.52 6.34 -3.00
C CYS A 106 -16.11 6.87 -3.22
N TYR A 107 -15.89 8.17 -3.03
CA TYR A 107 -14.57 8.79 -3.09
C TYR A 107 -13.67 8.25 -1.99
N ASP A 108 -14.16 8.15 -0.76
CA ASP A 108 -13.40 7.63 0.37
C ASP A 108 -13.09 6.15 0.24
N ASN A 109 -14.06 5.34 -0.23
CA ASN A 109 -13.81 3.92 -0.49
C ASN A 109 -12.76 3.71 -1.58
N VAL A 110 -12.88 4.42 -2.71
CA VAL A 110 -11.90 4.35 -3.80
C VAL A 110 -10.55 4.85 -3.30
N THR A 111 -10.50 5.99 -2.61
CA THR A 111 -9.27 6.54 -2.05
C THR A 111 -8.64 5.55 -1.07
N HIS A 112 -9.40 4.92 -0.18
CA HIS A 112 -8.90 3.92 0.77
C HIS A 112 -8.36 2.66 0.06
N ILE A 113 -9.04 2.16 -0.98
CA ILE A 113 -8.55 1.01 -1.78
C ILE A 113 -7.25 1.37 -2.52
N TYR A 114 -7.21 2.53 -3.15
CA TYR A 114 -6.03 3.01 -3.87
C TYR A 114 -4.88 3.31 -2.90
N TYR A 115 -5.20 3.81 -1.71
CA TYR A 115 -4.29 4.08 -0.63
C TYR A 115 -3.64 2.80 -0.10
N VAL A 116 -4.43 1.78 0.24
CA VAL A 116 -3.90 0.48 0.67
C VAL A 116 -3.06 -0.14 -0.44
N ARG A 117 -3.54 -0.08 -1.69
CA ARG A 117 -2.78 -0.60 -2.84
C ARG A 117 -1.47 0.16 -3.04
N ASN A 118 -1.47 1.48 -2.97
CA ASN A 118 -0.29 2.29 -3.24
C ASN A 118 0.65 2.37 -2.04
N ALA A 119 0.17 2.26 -0.80
CA ALA A 119 1.02 2.05 0.37
C ALA A 119 1.72 0.69 0.28
N LEU A 120 1.03 -0.35 -0.20
CA LEU A 120 1.66 -1.64 -0.48
C LEU A 120 2.68 -1.54 -1.62
N VAL A 121 2.39 -0.78 -2.68
CA VAL A 121 3.30 -0.53 -3.80
C VAL A 121 4.49 0.32 -3.37
N PHE A 122 4.29 1.36 -2.57
CA PHE A 122 5.35 2.21 -2.02
C PHE A 122 6.21 1.38 -1.06
N MET A 123 5.62 0.53 -0.22
CA MET A 123 6.40 -0.42 0.57
C MET A 123 7.17 -1.43 -0.25
N LEU A 124 6.54 -2.02 -1.27
CA LEU A 124 7.23 -2.88 -2.21
C LEU A 124 8.37 -2.12 -2.88
N HIS A 125 8.16 -0.85 -3.24
CA HIS A 125 9.16 0.00 -3.88
C HIS A 125 10.29 0.35 -2.92
N SER A 126 10.01 0.73 -1.68
CA SER A 126 10.97 0.96 -0.60
C SER A 126 11.71 -0.31 -0.15
N LEU A 127 11.08 -1.48 -0.27
CA LEU A 127 11.70 -2.80 -0.11
C LEU A 127 12.51 -3.23 -1.35
N LEU A 128 12.38 -2.51 -2.47
CA LEU A 128 13.04 -2.74 -3.76
C LEU A 128 14.13 -1.70 -4.10
N ILE A 129 14.28 -0.65 -3.28
CA ILE A 129 15.33 0.38 -3.34
C ILE A 129 16.43 0.02 -2.34
#